data_AF-A0A954JJ58-F1
#
_entry.id   AF-A0A954JJ58-F1
#
_cell.length_a   1.000
_cell.length_b   1.000
_cell.length_c   1.000
_cell.angle_alpha   90.00
_cell.angle_beta   90.00
_cell.angle_gamma   90.00
#
_symmetry.space_group_name_H-M   'P 1'
#
loop_
_entity.id
_entity.type
_entity.pdbx_description
1 polymer ?
#
loop_
_entity_poly.entity_id
_entity_poly.type
_entity_poly.pdbx_seq_one_letter_code
_entity_poly.pdbx_strand_id
1 'polypeptide(L)'
;MQTQTSTSRCFRLVPLLLLVFLFGCGYGEVNGHTYECAKAIYSICNRQDSERLAQIAQLVETLRAKEKLSRREAGWLTDIIRDAEQGNWETAARESRQLMVDQIQTSR
;
A
#
# COMPACT_ATOMS: atom_id res chain seq x y z
N MET A 1 20.46 43.37 -43.16
CA MET A 1 21.33 42.17 -43.21
C MET A 1 20.64 41.05 -42.44
N GLN A 2 20.32 39.97 -43.13
CA GLN A 2 19.75 38.72 -42.59
C GLN A 2 20.82 37.86 -41.90
N THR A 3 20.34 36.74 -41.33
CA THR A 3 21.03 35.55 -40.79
C THR A 3 21.27 35.61 -39.27
N GLN A 4 21.01 34.57 -38.46
CA GLN A 4 20.67 33.18 -38.73
C GLN A 4 20.19 32.51 -37.41
N THR A 5 19.15 31.65 -37.52
CA THR A 5 18.99 30.31 -36.87
C THR A 5 19.18 30.15 -35.35
N SER A 6 18.53 29.24 -34.62
CA SER A 6 17.45 28.26 -34.80
C SER A 6 17.48 27.50 -33.46
N THR A 7 16.33 27.13 -32.91
CA THR A 7 16.08 25.91 -32.09
C THR A 7 17.14 25.50 -31.06
N SER A 8 16.78 25.39 -29.77
CA SER A 8 16.37 24.07 -29.25
C SER A 8 15.63 24.20 -27.92
N ARG A 9 14.36 23.81 -27.95
CA ARG A 9 13.62 23.28 -26.80
C ARG A 9 14.32 21.98 -26.41
N CYS A 10 14.77 21.83 -25.16
CA CYS A 10 14.84 20.56 -24.42
C CYS A 10 15.60 20.77 -23.11
N PHE A 11 14.91 21.25 -22.06
CA PHE A 11 15.29 20.88 -20.70
C PHE A 11 14.02 20.62 -19.87
N ARG A 12 13.13 19.78 -20.42
CA ARG A 12 12.11 19.05 -19.65
C ARG A 12 12.72 17.71 -19.27
N LEU A 13 13.55 17.69 -18.22
CA LEU A 13 14.13 16.47 -17.67
C LEU A 13 13.93 16.45 -16.14
N VAL A 14 12.67 16.56 -15.68
CA VAL A 14 12.33 16.34 -14.26
C VAL A 14 11.00 15.58 -14.07
N PRO A 15 10.74 14.45 -14.76
CA PRO A 15 9.91 13.46 -14.09
C PRO A 15 10.41 12.05 -14.39
N LEU A 16 11.54 11.66 -13.80
CA LEU A 16 12.00 10.26 -13.87
C LEU A 16 12.39 9.67 -12.51
N LEU A 17 12.29 10.44 -11.41
CA LEU A 17 12.65 9.93 -10.08
C LEU A 17 11.46 9.34 -9.29
N LEU A 18 10.24 9.34 -9.86
CA LEU A 18 9.03 8.95 -9.12
C LEU A 18 8.54 7.53 -9.43
N LEU A 19 9.23 6.79 -10.31
CA LEU A 19 8.76 5.47 -10.81
C LEU A 19 9.46 4.27 -10.16
N VAL A 20 10.40 4.48 -9.24
CA VAL A 20 11.26 3.39 -8.71
C VAL A 20 10.67 2.68 -7.47
N PHE A 21 9.57 3.15 -6.88
CA PHE A 21 9.03 2.54 -5.64
C PHE A 21 8.02 1.40 -5.83
N LEU A 22 7.74 0.95 -7.05
CA LEU A 22 6.66 -0.03 -7.31
C LEU A 22 7.12 -1.51 -7.33
N PHE A 23 8.27 -1.84 -6.75
CA PHE A 23 8.69 -3.24 -6.60
C PHE A 23 8.68 -3.64 -5.11
N GLY A 24 7.48 -3.83 -4.58
CA GLY A 24 7.29 -4.62 -3.37
C GLY A 24 7.59 -6.09 -3.70
N CYS A 25 8.68 -6.63 -3.16
CA CYS A 25 8.77 -8.08 -2.97
C CYS A 25 7.50 -8.52 -2.23
N GLY A 26 6.80 -9.53 -2.72
CA GLY A 26 5.51 -9.98 -2.18
C GLY A 26 5.52 -10.18 -0.66
N TYR A 27 4.33 -10.30 -0.09
CA TYR A 27 4.19 -10.48 1.34
C TYR A 27 4.75 -11.85 1.74
N GLY A 28 5.45 -11.90 2.87
CA GLY A 28 5.94 -13.16 3.43
C GLY A 28 4.83 -13.91 4.19
N GLU A 29 5.20 -14.96 4.91
CA GLU A 29 4.28 -15.61 5.83
C GLU A 29 3.79 -14.60 6.90
N VAL A 30 2.48 -14.57 7.09
CA VAL A 30 1.77 -13.72 8.04
C VAL A 30 0.98 -14.58 9.03
N ASN A 31 0.81 -14.06 10.25
CA ASN A 31 0.01 -14.70 11.27
C ASN A 31 -1.51 -14.46 11.08
N GLY A 32 -2.33 -15.17 11.84
CA GLY A 32 -3.80 -15.09 11.73
C GLY A 32 -4.39 -13.70 12.00
N HIS A 33 -3.82 -12.91 12.92
CA HIS A 33 -4.28 -11.55 13.17
C HIS A 33 -4.04 -10.64 11.96
N THR A 34 -2.89 -10.79 11.30
CA THR A 34 -2.56 -10.06 10.08
C THR A 34 -3.54 -10.40 8.95
N TYR A 35 -3.86 -11.68 8.77
CA TYR A 35 -4.84 -12.13 7.77
C TYR A 35 -6.24 -11.55 8.02
N GLU A 36 -6.73 -11.60 9.25
CA GLU A 36 -8.05 -11.04 9.59
C GLU A 36 -8.10 -9.52 9.43
N CYS A 37 -7.02 -8.80 9.76
CA CYS A 37 -6.91 -7.37 9.49
C CYS A 37 -6.94 -7.10 7.99
N ALA A 38 -6.15 -7.80 7.17
CA ALA A 38 -6.13 -7.64 5.72
C ALA A 38 -7.52 -7.91 5.10
N LYS A 39 -8.22 -8.94 5.56
CA LYS A 39 -9.59 -9.25 5.14
C LYS A 39 -10.59 -8.14 5.50
N ALA A 40 -10.48 -7.59 6.71
CA ALA A 40 -11.29 -6.45 7.13
C ALA A 40 -11.01 -5.21 6.29
N ILE A 41 -9.73 -4.86 6.09
CA ILE A 41 -9.30 -3.73 5.25
C ILE A 41 -9.81 -3.90 3.82
N TYR A 42 -9.68 -5.09 3.23
CA TYR A 42 -10.22 -5.40 1.90
C TYR A 42 -11.72 -5.08 1.80
N SER A 43 -12.51 -5.53 2.78
CA SER A 43 -13.96 -5.27 2.84
C SER A 43 -14.29 -3.79 3.01
N ILE A 44 -13.52 -3.08 3.86
CA ILE A 44 -13.65 -1.64 4.10
C ILE A 44 -13.34 -0.84 2.82
N CYS A 45 -12.24 -1.15 2.14
CA CYS A 45 -11.82 -0.47 0.92
C CYS A 45 -12.84 -0.63 -0.21
N ASN A 46 -13.43 -1.84 -0.36
CA ASN A 46 -14.48 -2.06 -1.35
C ASN A 46 -15.76 -1.25 -1.09
N ARG A 47 -15.98 -0.83 0.15
CA ARG A 47 -17.13 0.00 0.55
C ARG A 47 -16.76 1.48 0.72
N GLN A 48 -15.47 1.81 0.61
CA GLN A 48 -14.91 3.13 0.90
C GLN A 48 -15.40 3.71 2.24
N ASP A 49 -15.45 2.84 3.26
CA ASP A 49 -15.99 3.17 4.58
C ASP A 49 -14.89 3.79 5.47
N SER A 50 -14.80 5.13 5.43
CA SER A 50 -13.76 5.89 6.15
C SER A 50 -13.88 5.80 7.67
N GLU A 51 -15.07 5.63 8.22
CA GLU A 51 -15.27 5.46 9.66
C GLU A 51 -14.67 4.13 10.12
N ARG A 52 -14.99 3.04 9.41
CA ARG A 52 -14.40 1.73 9.71
C ARG A 52 -12.91 1.68 9.40
N LEU A 53 -12.42 2.47 8.44
CA LEU A 53 -10.99 2.60 8.19
C LEU A 53 -10.25 3.15 9.43
N ALA A 54 -10.80 4.18 10.08
CA ALA A 54 -10.23 4.71 11.32
C ALA A 54 -10.24 3.66 12.46
N GLN A 55 -11.33 2.89 12.57
CA GLN A 55 -11.45 1.83 13.58
C GLN A 55 -10.43 0.70 13.36
N ILE A 56 -10.25 0.25 12.11
CA ILE A 56 -9.27 -0.81 11.82
C ILE A 56 -7.83 -0.32 12.00
N ALA A 57 -7.54 0.96 11.73
CA ALA A 57 -6.24 1.56 12.01
C ALA A 57 -5.89 1.52 13.51
N GLN A 58 -6.85 1.86 14.38
CA GLN A 58 -6.68 1.75 15.82
C GLN A 58 -6.50 0.29 16.29
N LEU A 59 -7.21 -0.65 15.66
CA LEU A 59 -7.07 -2.08 15.98
C LEU A 59 -5.67 -2.59 15.62
N VAL A 60 -5.15 -2.23 14.43
CA VAL A 60 -3.80 -2.60 13.99
C VAL A 60 -2.76 -2.07 14.98
N GLU A 61 -2.88 -0.81 15.41
CA GLU A 61 -1.97 -0.23 16.39
C GLU A 61 -2.07 -0.93 17.76
N THR A 62 -3.28 -1.27 18.19
CA THR A 62 -3.50 -2.03 19.43
C THR A 62 -2.87 -3.41 19.38
N LEU A 63 -3.01 -4.13 18.25
CA LEU A 63 -2.43 -5.45 18.07
C LEU A 63 -0.90 -5.38 17.99
N ARG A 64 -0.34 -4.36 17.34
CA ARG A 64 1.09 -4.07 17.32
C ARG A 64 1.62 -3.82 18.74
N ALA A 65 0.95 -2.98 19.53
CA ALA A 65 1.34 -2.68 20.91
C ALA A 65 1.26 -3.90 21.84
N LYS A 66 0.37 -4.85 21.54
CA LYS A 66 0.24 -6.13 22.25
C LYS A 66 1.14 -7.24 21.70
N GLU A 67 2.08 -6.92 20.81
CA GLU A 67 2.99 -7.87 20.15
C GLU A 67 2.26 -9.02 19.42
N LYS A 68 1.02 -8.77 18.98
CA LYS A 68 0.22 -9.70 18.16
C LYS A 68 0.50 -9.55 16.66
N LEU A 69 1.20 -8.49 16.28
CA LEU A 69 1.73 -8.27 14.96
C LEU A 69 3.22 -8.04 15.07
N SER A 70 4.01 -8.69 14.22
CA SER A 70 5.41 -8.32 14.06
C SER A 70 5.52 -6.90 13.50
N ARG A 71 6.70 -6.27 13.66
CA ARG A 71 6.97 -4.94 13.08
C ARG A 71 6.73 -4.91 11.58
N ARG A 72 7.05 -6.00 10.88
CA ARG A 72 6.90 -6.11 9.42
C ARG A 72 5.42 -6.19 9.04
N GLU A 73 4.65 -7.05 9.69
CA GLU A 73 3.21 -7.21 9.45
C GLU A 73 2.43 -5.93 9.75
N ALA A 74 2.74 -5.28 10.87
CA ALA A 74 2.14 -3.99 11.19
C ALA A 74 2.48 -2.94 10.13
N GLY A 75 3.73 -2.89 9.65
CA GLY A 75 4.15 -2.00 8.56
C GLY A 75 3.32 -2.21 7.29
N TRP A 76 3.18 -3.46 6.85
CA TRP A 76 2.36 -3.80 5.68
C TRP A 76 0.90 -3.33 5.82
N LEU A 77 0.25 -3.61 6.96
CA LEU A 77 -1.13 -3.20 7.19
C LEU A 77 -1.26 -1.66 7.26
N THR A 78 -0.32 -0.98 7.92
CA THR A 78 -0.31 0.48 8.00
C THR A 78 -0.10 1.13 6.63
N ASP A 79 0.77 0.57 5.78
CA ASP A 79 0.98 1.07 4.43
C ASP A 79 -0.30 0.98 3.58
N ILE A 80 -1.00 -0.16 3.64
CA ILE A 80 -2.27 -0.37 2.96
C ILE A 80 -3.36 0.59 3.48
N ILE A 81 -3.45 0.78 4.80
CA ILE A 81 -4.40 1.72 5.42
C ILE A 81 -4.11 3.14 4.96
N ARG A 82 -2.83 3.54 4.92
CA ARG A 82 -2.42 4.88 4.46
C ARG A 82 -2.79 5.12 2.99
N ASP A 83 -2.67 4.12 2.13
CA ASP A 83 -3.14 4.22 0.75
C ASP A 83 -4.66 4.49 0.70
N ALA A 84 -5.43 3.79 1.52
CA ALA A 84 -6.88 4.01 1.63
C ALA A 84 -7.20 5.41 2.19
N GLU A 85 -6.48 5.89 3.21
CA GLU A 85 -6.63 7.25 3.78
C GLU A 85 -6.37 8.35 2.75
N GLN A 86 -5.48 8.10 1.79
CA GLN A 86 -5.20 9.01 0.66
C GLN A 86 -6.25 8.94 -0.46
N GLY A 87 -7.27 8.10 -0.30
CA GLY A 87 -8.30 7.88 -1.32
C GLY A 87 -7.91 6.84 -2.37
N ASN A 88 -6.77 6.16 -2.23
CA ASN A 88 -6.31 5.09 -3.12
C ASN A 88 -6.98 3.75 -2.77
N TRP A 89 -8.32 3.76 -2.63
CA TRP A 89 -9.11 2.62 -2.15
C TRP A 89 -8.90 1.34 -2.96
N GLU A 90 -8.81 1.46 -4.28
CA GLU A 90 -8.61 0.33 -5.18
C GLU A 90 -7.22 -0.31 -4.99
N THR A 91 -6.18 0.53 -4.87
CA THR A 91 -4.81 0.07 -4.56
C THR A 91 -4.79 -0.65 -3.22
N ALA A 92 -5.34 -0.04 -2.17
CA ALA A 92 -5.40 -0.66 -0.85
C ALA A 92 -6.16 -2.00 -0.84
N ALA A 93 -7.27 -2.09 -1.58
CA ALA A 93 -8.01 -3.34 -1.76
C ALA A 93 -7.16 -4.42 -2.47
N ARG A 94 -6.45 -4.04 -3.54
CA ARG A 94 -5.56 -4.95 -4.27
C ARG A 94 -4.43 -5.45 -3.38
N GLU A 95 -3.75 -4.58 -2.67
CA GLU A 95 -2.64 -4.94 -1.77
C GLU A 95 -3.12 -5.82 -0.60
N SER A 96 -4.29 -5.51 -0.01
CA SER A 96 -4.92 -6.37 1.01
C SER A 96 -5.18 -7.79 0.50
N ARG A 97 -5.67 -7.90 -0.74
CA ARG A 97 -5.88 -9.19 -1.40
C ARG A 97 -4.57 -9.91 -1.65
N GLN A 98 -3.56 -9.20 -2.13
CA GLN A 98 -2.24 -9.79 -2.41
C GLN A 98 -1.62 -10.38 -1.14
N LEU A 99 -1.67 -9.64 -0.02
CA LEU A 99 -1.22 -10.11 1.28
C LEU A 99 -1.91 -11.43 1.69
N MET A 100 -3.22 -11.53 1.50
CA MET A 100 -3.97 -12.76 1.79
C MET A 100 -3.59 -13.93 0.86
N VAL A 101 -3.30 -13.65 -0.42
CA VAL A 101 -2.93 -14.67 -1.42
C VAL A 101 -1.53 -15.22 -1.16
N ASP A 102 -0.58 -14.35 -0.81
CA ASP A 102 0.81 -14.76 -0.55
C ASP A 102 0.92 -15.71 0.64
N GLN A 103 0.00 -15.62 1.61
CA GLN A 103 -0.13 -16.60 2.69
C GLN A 103 -0.46 -18.01 2.18
N ILE A 104 -1.36 -18.13 1.19
CA ILE A 104 -1.76 -19.42 0.61
C ILE A 104 -0.60 -20.04 -0.18
N GLN A 105 0.25 -19.20 -0.79
CA GLN A 105 1.41 -19.66 -1.55
C GLN A 105 2.57 -20.09 -0.64
N THR A 106 2.76 -19.42 0.50
CA THR A 106 3.85 -19.71 1.43
C THR A 106 3.60 -20.95 2.29
N SER A 107 2.33 -21.32 2.52
CA SER A 107 1.96 -22.48 3.36
C SER A 107 1.93 -23.84 2.63
N ARG A 108 2.54 -23.97 1.45
CA ARG A 108 2.66 -25.22 0.68
C ARG A 108 4.09 -25.74 0.70
#